data_AF-H1G226-F1
#
_entry.id   AF-H1G226-F1
#
_cell.length_a   1.000
_cell.length_b   1.000
_cell.length_c   1.000
_cell.angle_alpha   90.00
_cell.angle_beta   90.00
_cell.angle_gamma   90.00
#
_symmetry.space_group_name_H-M   'P 1'
#
loop_
_entity.id
_entity.type
_entity.pdbx_description
1 polymer ?
#
loop_
_entity_poly.entity_id
_entity_poly.type
_entity_poly.pdbx_seq_one_letter_code
_entity_poly.pdbx_strand_id
1 'polypeptide(L)'
;MTVLDGALLAGSALVLLGYLLVVRAGFRREFIWGVINLVPIVSLAFVLLHWRRARTGFLVSVMGLLVLGGALYGGADRTVEQTLDRFGVGVEIQMPVTRPWDVELPNQALIRRIEEDIGQPLEIAEYDPFAPVQPLPPASSFRLEADPAPRAYRTALPAELSRLEGARMRLVLGDGMVREGNLIATTPTSLYLQQVVMGGHVAFEYRRRDIQRMEVWDRVGAAPRLPPPAEVQPPSDEPDVVFEAD
;
A
#
# COMPACT_ATOMS: atom_id res chain seq x y z
N MET A 1 -17.18 21.56 -0.56
CA MET A 1 -16.04 21.89 0.31
C MET A 1 -15.87 20.75 1.28
N THR A 2 -14.73 20.08 1.24
CA THR A 2 -14.40 19.04 2.22
C THR A 2 -14.09 19.70 3.58
N VAL A 3 -14.10 18.91 4.66
CA VAL A 3 -13.72 19.40 6.00
C VAL A 3 -12.29 19.94 6.00
N LEU A 4 -11.40 19.31 5.22
CA LEU A 4 -10.02 19.73 5.04
C LEU A 4 -9.92 21.09 4.34
N ASP A 5 -10.72 21.33 3.29
CA ASP A 5 -10.76 22.64 2.60
C ASP A 5 -11.23 23.74 3.55
N GLY A 6 -12.25 23.44 4.36
CA GLY A 6 -12.75 24.36 5.38
C GLY A 6 -11.69 24.69 6.43
N ALA A 7 -10.94 23.68 6.89
CA ALA A 7 -9.86 23.85 7.86
C ALA A 7 -8.68 24.66 7.28
N LEU A 8 -8.29 24.40 6.02
CA LEU A 8 -7.29 25.17 5.28
C LEU A 8 -7.65 26.66 5.22
N LEU A 9 -8.89 26.96 4.80
CA LEU A 9 -9.39 28.32 4.68
C LEU A 9 -9.49 29.01 6.04
N ALA A 10 -10.05 28.33 7.04
CA ALA A 10 -10.18 28.88 8.39
C ALA A 10 -8.80 29.13 9.02
N GLY A 11 -7.87 28.17 8.90
CA GLY A 11 -6.50 28.31 9.38
C GLY A 11 -5.77 29.48 8.71
N SER A 12 -5.85 29.57 7.38
CA SER A 12 -5.27 30.67 6.61
C SER A 12 -5.86 32.04 7.01
N ALA A 13 -7.18 32.11 7.16
CA ALA A 13 -7.87 33.33 7.59
C ALA A 13 -7.45 33.76 9.00
N LEU A 14 -7.30 32.82 9.94
CA LEU A 14 -6.82 33.10 11.30
C LEU A 14 -5.37 33.60 11.30
N VAL A 15 -4.49 33.00 10.50
CA VAL A 15 -3.11 33.47 10.35
C VAL A 15 -3.08 34.91 9.83
N LEU A 16 -3.82 35.20 8.76
CA LEU A 16 -3.90 36.54 8.18
C LEU A 16 -4.49 37.57 9.15
N LEU A 17 -5.56 37.20 9.86
CA LEU A 17 -6.20 38.07 10.84
C LEU A 17 -5.29 38.36 12.03
N GLY A 18 -4.62 37.33 12.55
CA GLY A 18 -3.62 37.46 13.62
C GLY A 18 -2.47 38.37 13.20
N TYR A 19 -1.96 38.19 11.98
CA TYR A 19 -0.92 39.04 11.40
C TYR A 19 -1.37 40.50 11.27
N LEU A 20 -2.57 40.74 10.72
CA LEU A 20 -3.12 42.09 10.57
C LEU A 20 -3.28 42.79 11.93
N LEU A 21 -3.68 42.06 12.98
CA LEU A 21 -3.75 42.59 14.34
C LEU A 21 -2.38 43.01 14.88
N VAL A 22 -1.31 42.25 14.59
CA VAL A 22 0.08 42.61 14.94
C VAL A 22 0.53 43.86 14.19
N VAL A 23 0.27 43.93 12.88
CA VAL A 23 0.58 45.10 12.05
C VAL A 23 -0.15 46.35 12.56
N ARG A 24 -1.45 46.22 12.85
CA ARG A 24 -2.28 47.29 13.44
C ARG A 24 -1.73 47.75 14.80
N ALA A 25 -1.24 46.83 15.63
CA ALA A 25 -0.61 47.17 16.90
C ALA A 25 0.70 47.96 16.70
N GLY A 26 1.45 47.67 15.63
CA GLY A 26 2.62 48.44 15.19
C GLY A 26 2.26 49.88 14.83
N PHE A 27 1.29 50.07 13.92
CA PHE A 27 0.84 51.41 13.51
C PHE A 27 0.27 52.25 14.66
N ARG A 28 -0.37 51.61 15.65
CA ARG A 28 -0.88 52.31 16.85
C ARG A 28 0.21 52.85 17.76
N ARG A 29 1.44 52.33 17.65
CA ARG A 29 2.58 52.82 18.41
C ARG A 29 3.25 53.95 17.64
N GLU A 30 3.81 53.65 16.47
CA GLU A 30 4.44 54.61 15.58
C GLU A 30 4.25 54.13 14.14
N PHE A 31 4.13 55.07 13.20
CA PHE A 31 3.93 54.75 11.79
C PHE A 31 5.07 53.89 11.22
N ILE A 32 6.32 54.19 11.61
CA ILE A 32 7.52 53.46 11.17
C ILE A 32 7.44 51.99 11.57
N TRP A 33 7.02 51.68 12.81
CA TRP A 33 6.85 50.31 13.27
C TRP A 33 5.76 49.55 12.50
N GLY A 34 4.71 50.24 12.05
CA GLY A 34 3.69 49.65 11.20
C GLY A 34 4.23 49.21 9.83
N VAL A 35 5.01 50.08 9.17
CA VAL A 35 5.65 49.78 7.88
C VAL A 35 6.70 48.68 8.02
N ILE A 36 7.54 48.74 9.06
CA ILE A 36 8.54 47.71 9.34
C ILE A 36 7.87 46.34 9.59
N ASN A 37 6.71 46.32 10.26
CA ASN A 37 5.98 45.08 10.53
C ASN A 37 5.38 44.40 9.28
N LEU A 38 5.34 45.07 8.11
CA LEU A 38 4.92 44.40 6.86
C LEU A 38 5.88 43.27 6.46
N VAL A 39 7.11 43.27 6.98
CA VAL A 39 8.05 42.17 6.76
C VAL A 39 7.84 41.11 7.84
N PRO A 40 7.46 39.86 7.51
CA PRO A 40 7.11 38.83 8.49
C PRO A 40 8.22 38.55 9.52
N ILE A 41 9.48 38.56 9.07
CA ILE A 41 10.64 38.31 9.95
C ILE A 41 10.76 39.42 11.01
N VAL A 42 10.56 40.67 10.61
CA VAL A 42 10.68 41.80 11.53
C VAL A 42 9.46 41.90 12.45
N SER A 43 8.30 41.44 11.97
CA SER A 43 7.11 41.27 12.81
C SER A 43 7.36 40.40 14.03
N LEU A 44 8.16 39.35 13.90
CA LEU A 44 8.50 38.51 15.05
C LEU A 44 9.33 39.26 16.10
N ALA A 45 10.29 40.08 15.67
CA ALA A 45 11.08 40.92 16.58
C ALA A 45 10.21 41.94 17.32
N PHE A 46 9.24 42.56 16.63
CA PHE A 46 8.28 43.46 17.25
C PHE A 46 7.41 42.76 18.31
N VAL A 47 6.93 41.54 18.02
CA VAL A 47 6.14 40.75 18.98
C VAL A 47 6.93 40.48 20.26
N LEU A 48 8.22 40.13 20.14
CA LEU A 48 9.08 39.88 21.29
C LEU A 48 9.32 41.15 22.12
N LEU A 49 9.58 42.29 21.48
CA LEU A 49 9.81 43.56 22.16
C LEU A 49 8.53 44.16 22.78
N HIS A 50 7.37 43.96 22.15
CA HIS A 50 6.10 44.58 22.53
C HIS A 50 5.01 43.57 22.85
N TRP A 51 5.39 42.47 23.50
CA TRP A 51 4.55 41.32 23.84
C TRP A 51 3.16 41.69 24.35
N ARG A 52 3.04 42.59 25.35
CA ARG A 52 1.73 42.94 25.94
C ARG A 52 0.72 43.48 24.92
N ARG A 53 1.18 44.18 23.88
CA ARG A 53 0.32 44.76 22.83
C ARG A 53 0.10 43.80 21.67
N ALA A 54 1.11 42.99 21.34
CA ALA A 54 1.08 42.09 20.19
C ALA A 54 0.51 40.68 20.50
N ARG A 55 0.42 40.30 21.79
CA ARG A 55 0.04 38.94 22.21
C ARG A 55 -1.24 38.42 21.59
N THR A 56 -2.28 39.25 21.45
CA THR A 56 -3.57 38.78 20.93
C THR A 56 -3.46 38.43 19.45
N GLY A 57 -2.84 39.29 18.64
CA GLY A 57 -2.61 39.00 17.22
C GLY A 57 -1.71 37.79 17.03
N PHE A 58 -0.64 37.70 17.82
CA PHE A 58 0.29 36.57 17.77
C PHE A 58 -0.36 35.24 18.18
N LEU A 59 -1.13 35.21 19.27
CA LEU A 59 -1.82 33.98 19.70
C LEU A 59 -2.86 33.51 18.66
N VAL A 60 -3.56 34.45 18.03
CA VAL A 60 -4.49 34.13 16.93
C VAL A 60 -3.75 33.56 15.73
N SER A 61 -2.58 34.11 15.36
CA SER A 61 -1.80 33.57 14.25
C SER A 61 -1.19 32.20 14.56
N VAL A 62 -0.73 31.97 15.80
CA VAL A 62 -0.26 30.64 16.26
C VAL A 62 -1.39 29.61 16.20
N MET A 63 -2.60 29.97 16.62
CA MET A 63 -3.75 29.08 16.52
C MET A 63 -4.11 28.77 15.06
N GLY A 64 -4.13 29.78 14.20
CA GLY A 64 -4.32 29.58 12.76
C GLY A 64 -3.26 28.65 12.16
N LEU A 65 -2.00 28.80 12.57
CA LEU A 65 -0.88 27.96 12.10
C LEU A 65 -1.04 26.51 12.55
N LEU A 66 -1.52 26.26 13.77
CA LEU A 66 -1.79 24.91 14.26
C LEU A 66 -2.93 24.24 13.50
N VAL A 67 -4.01 24.98 13.20
CA VAL A 67 -5.11 24.48 12.36
C VAL A 67 -4.61 24.18 10.95
N LEU A 68 -3.82 25.08 10.37
CA LEU A 68 -3.25 24.93 9.03
C LEU A 68 -2.30 23.71 8.96
N GLY A 69 -1.42 23.57 9.96
CA GLY A 69 -0.52 22.42 10.06
C GLY A 69 -1.27 21.10 10.23
N GLY A 70 -2.34 21.07 11.04
CA GLY A 70 -3.22 19.91 11.17
C GLY A 70 -3.93 19.55 9.86
N ALA A 71 -4.40 20.55 9.11
CA ALA A 71 -5.04 20.34 7.81
C ALA A 71 -4.03 19.78 6.78
N LEU A 72 -2.83 20.35 6.70
CA LEU A 72 -1.77 19.85 5.80
C LEU A 72 -1.37 18.41 6.15
N TYR A 73 -1.18 18.13 7.45
CA TYR A 73 -0.90 16.76 7.91
C TYR A 73 -2.04 15.79 7.57
N GLY A 74 -3.29 16.26 7.61
CA GLY A 74 -4.49 15.52 7.24
C GLY A 74 -4.71 15.32 5.74
N GLY A 75 -3.78 15.74 4.86
CA GLY A 75 -3.88 15.51 3.41
C GLY A 75 -4.34 16.70 2.57
N ALA A 76 -4.38 17.90 3.16
CA ALA A 76 -4.79 19.11 2.46
C ALA A 76 -3.69 19.69 1.55
N ASP A 77 -2.47 19.15 1.62
CA ASP A 77 -1.36 19.41 0.68
C ASP A 77 -1.77 19.21 -0.77
N ARG A 78 -2.50 18.12 -1.08
CA ARG A 78 -2.97 17.84 -2.45
C ARG A 78 -3.85 18.95 -3.01
N THR A 79 -4.72 19.53 -2.16
CA THR A 79 -5.57 20.66 -2.56
C THR A 79 -4.74 21.90 -2.87
N VAL A 80 -3.69 22.15 -2.09
CA VAL A 80 -2.78 23.27 -2.30
C VAL A 80 -1.98 23.09 -3.59
N GLU A 81 -1.42 21.90 -3.81
CA GLU A 81 -0.69 21.54 -5.04
C GLU A 81 -1.57 21.68 -6.28
N GLN A 82 -2.77 21.08 -6.29
CA GLN A 82 -3.72 21.21 -7.40
C GLN A 82 -4.10 22.67 -7.68
N THR A 83 -4.21 23.49 -6.63
CA THR A 83 -4.53 24.91 -6.78
C THR A 83 -3.35 25.67 -7.37
N LEU A 84 -2.12 25.41 -6.91
CA LEU A 84 -0.90 26.04 -7.40
C LEU A 84 -0.59 25.63 -8.85
N ASP A 85 -0.80 24.36 -9.19
CA ASP A 85 -0.67 23.83 -10.55
C ASP A 85 -1.63 24.54 -11.51
N ARG A 86 -2.85 24.85 -11.07
CA ARG A 86 -3.80 25.65 -11.86
C ARG A 86 -3.28 27.05 -12.16
N PHE A 87 -2.43 27.60 -11.30
CA PHE A 87 -1.74 28.87 -11.52
C PHE A 87 -0.38 28.71 -12.22
N GLY A 88 -0.04 27.50 -12.66
CA GLY A 88 1.21 27.18 -13.37
C GLY A 88 2.44 27.14 -12.45
N VAL A 89 2.25 27.03 -11.15
CA VAL A 89 3.34 26.95 -10.17
C VAL A 89 3.42 25.49 -9.68
N GLY A 90 4.27 24.69 -10.34
CA GLY A 90 4.56 23.33 -9.89
C GLY A 90 5.38 23.35 -8.61
N VAL A 91 4.72 23.26 -7.45
CA VAL A 91 5.35 23.17 -6.14
C VAL A 91 5.06 21.79 -5.59
N GLU A 92 6.10 20.99 -5.42
CA GLU A 92 6.01 19.73 -4.69
C GLU A 92 6.26 20.02 -3.21
N ILE A 93 5.22 19.88 -2.37
CA ILE A 93 5.34 20.15 -0.95
C ILE A 93 5.90 18.90 -0.27
N GLN A 94 7.24 18.86 -0.10
CA GLN A 94 7.87 17.77 0.65
C GLN A 94 7.47 17.82 2.12
N MET A 95 6.59 16.90 2.52
CA MET A 95 6.20 16.73 3.91
C MET A 95 7.35 16.08 4.69
N PRO A 96 7.79 16.65 5.83
CA PRO A 96 8.94 16.14 6.58
C PRO A 96 8.66 14.82 7.31
N VAL A 97 7.39 14.38 7.35
CA VAL A 97 6.94 13.16 8.02
C VAL A 97 6.16 12.33 7.01
N THR A 98 6.56 11.08 6.80
CA THR A 98 5.84 10.11 5.98
C THR A 98 4.50 9.78 6.65
N ARG A 99 3.39 9.99 5.95
CA ARG A 99 2.07 9.66 6.52
C ARG A 99 1.84 8.15 6.41
N PRO A 100 1.05 7.53 7.32
CA PRO A 100 0.81 6.09 7.29
C PRO A 100 0.21 5.58 5.97
N TRP A 101 -0.54 6.43 5.26
CA TRP A 101 -1.15 6.13 3.96
C TRP A 101 -0.24 6.45 2.76
N ASP A 102 0.93 7.05 2.98
CA ASP A 102 1.95 7.26 1.94
C ASP A 102 2.92 6.06 1.83
N VAL A 103 2.78 5.06 2.72
CA VAL A 103 3.54 3.82 2.63
C VAL A 103 2.96 2.97 1.51
N GLU A 104 3.78 2.62 0.52
CA GLU A 104 3.40 1.66 -0.51
C GLU A 104 3.00 0.34 0.15
N LEU A 105 1.71 0.02 0.07
CA LEU A 105 1.21 -1.25 0.58
C LEU A 105 1.86 -2.38 -0.22
N PRO A 106 2.35 -3.46 0.41
CA PRO A 106 3.06 -4.55 -0.27
C PRO A 106 2.28 -5.23 -1.41
N ASN A 107 0.97 -5.02 -1.44
CA ASN A 107 0.03 -5.59 -2.40
C ASN A 107 -0.28 -4.65 -3.58
N GLN A 108 0.32 -3.46 -3.72
CA GLN A 108 0.07 -2.59 -4.88
C GLN A 108 0.37 -3.27 -6.23
N ALA A 109 1.43 -4.08 -6.29
CA ALA A 109 1.75 -4.87 -7.48
C ALA A 109 0.71 -5.97 -7.75
N LEU A 110 0.09 -6.51 -6.70
CA LEU A 110 -1.00 -7.48 -6.82
C LEU A 110 -2.28 -6.79 -7.32
N ILE A 111 -2.59 -5.59 -6.80
CA ILE A 111 -3.75 -4.79 -7.21
C ILE A 111 -3.65 -4.42 -8.69
N ARG A 112 -2.48 -3.95 -9.17
CA ARG A 112 -2.28 -3.67 -10.61
C ARG A 112 -2.48 -4.90 -11.50
N ARG A 113 -1.98 -6.07 -11.08
CA ARG A 113 -2.23 -7.33 -11.81
C ARG A 113 -3.71 -7.69 -11.86
N ILE A 114 -4.43 -7.49 -10.77
CA ILE A 114 -5.87 -7.75 -10.72
C ILE A 114 -6.64 -6.75 -11.60
N GLU A 115 -6.27 -5.48 -11.60
CA GLU A 115 -6.86 -4.45 -12.49
C GLU A 115 -6.60 -4.74 -13.97
N GLU A 116 -5.40 -5.20 -14.31
CA GLU A 116 -5.03 -5.65 -15.65
C GLU A 116 -5.85 -6.89 -16.08
N ASP A 117 -6.05 -7.86 -15.18
CA ASP A 117 -6.86 -9.06 -15.44
C ASP A 117 -8.36 -8.77 -15.58
N ILE A 118 -8.90 -7.84 -14.79
CA ILE A 118 -10.33 -7.47 -14.80
C ILE A 118 -10.64 -6.45 -15.90
N GLY A 119 -9.64 -5.71 -16.39
CA GLY A 119 -9.79 -4.67 -17.40
C GLY A 119 -10.56 -3.44 -16.92
N GLN A 120 -10.73 -3.30 -15.60
CA GLN A 120 -11.37 -2.16 -14.96
C GLN A 120 -10.58 -1.77 -13.71
N PRO A 121 -10.46 -0.46 -13.39
CA PRO A 121 -9.87 -0.02 -12.13
C PRO A 121 -10.68 -0.57 -10.96
N LEU A 122 -10.01 -1.09 -9.94
CA LEU A 122 -10.69 -1.60 -8.77
C LEU A 122 -11.27 -0.41 -8.01
N GLU A 123 -12.60 -0.35 -7.90
CA GLU A 123 -13.24 0.62 -7.02
C GLU A 123 -12.92 0.24 -5.57
N ILE A 124 -12.16 1.11 -4.90
CA ILE A 124 -12.00 1.04 -3.46
C ILE A 124 -13.37 1.35 -2.87
N ALA A 125 -14.04 0.32 -2.35
CA ALA A 125 -15.30 0.50 -1.65
C ALA A 125 -15.06 1.42 -0.44
N GLU A 126 -15.45 2.69 -0.56
CA GLU A 126 -15.43 3.63 0.53
C GLU A 126 -16.49 3.17 1.54
N TYR A 127 -16.03 2.68 2.70
CA TYR A 127 -16.92 2.20 3.74
C TYR A 127 -17.64 3.41 4.35
N ASP A 128 -18.89 3.65 3.91
CA ASP A 128 -19.79 4.61 4.53
C ASP A 128 -20.48 3.94 5.74
N PRO A 129 -20.11 4.30 6.99
CA PRO A 129 -20.70 3.72 8.19
C PRO A 129 -22.18 4.09 8.38
N PHE A 130 -22.72 5.02 7.58
CA PHE A 130 -24.11 5.45 7.63
C PHE A 130 -24.93 4.98 6.42
N ALA A 131 -24.31 4.25 5.48
CA ALA A 131 -25.04 3.69 4.35
C ALA A 131 -26.09 2.67 4.86
N PRO A 132 -27.31 2.67 4.29
CA PRO A 132 -28.32 1.69 4.64
C PRO A 132 -27.77 0.29 4.38
N VAL A 133 -27.66 -0.50 5.45
CA VAL A 133 -27.15 -1.87 5.40
C VAL A 133 -28.06 -2.67 4.48
N GLN A 134 -27.59 -2.95 3.26
CA GLN A 134 -28.27 -3.92 2.41
C GLN A 134 -28.22 -5.25 3.15
N PRO A 135 -29.38 -5.91 3.38
CA PRO A 135 -29.37 -7.23 3.97
C PRO A 135 -28.56 -8.12 3.04
N LEU A 136 -27.53 -8.75 3.60
CA LEU A 136 -26.73 -9.74 2.89
C LEU A 136 -27.69 -10.73 2.23
N PRO A 137 -27.42 -11.14 0.98
CA PRO A 137 -28.26 -12.09 0.31
C PRO A 137 -28.37 -13.35 1.19
N PRO A 138 -29.57 -13.96 1.28
CA PRO A 138 -29.83 -15.02 2.24
C PRO A 138 -28.79 -16.13 2.06
N ALA A 139 -28.33 -16.75 3.16
CA ALA A 139 -27.25 -17.73 3.12
C ALA A 139 -27.47 -18.88 2.11
N SER A 140 -28.73 -19.13 1.74
CA SER A 140 -29.14 -20.09 0.70
C SER A 140 -28.76 -19.70 -0.75
N SER A 141 -28.43 -18.43 -1.00
CA SER A 141 -28.00 -17.93 -2.32
C SER A 141 -26.52 -18.18 -2.61
N PHE A 142 -25.71 -18.42 -1.57
CA PHE A 142 -24.34 -18.91 -1.70
C PHE A 142 -24.38 -20.42 -2.02
N ARG A 143 -24.70 -20.76 -3.27
CA ARG A 143 -24.36 -22.07 -3.81
C ARG A 143 -22.88 -22.06 -4.16
N LEU A 144 -22.03 -22.50 -3.23
CA LEU A 144 -20.75 -23.06 -3.63
C LEU A 144 -21.10 -24.29 -4.48
N GLU A 145 -20.81 -24.24 -5.78
CA GLU A 145 -20.84 -25.40 -6.66
C GLU A 145 -19.81 -26.40 -6.10
N ALA A 146 -20.22 -27.21 -5.14
CA ALA A 146 -19.36 -28.20 -4.54
C ALA A 146 -19.07 -29.23 -5.63
N ASP A 147 -17.88 -29.18 -6.21
CA ASP A 147 -17.38 -30.20 -7.14
C ASP A 147 -17.54 -31.58 -6.46
N PRO A 148 -18.56 -32.38 -6.85
CA PRO A 148 -18.98 -33.56 -6.09
C PRO A 148 -18.06 -34.75 -6.35
N ALA A 149 -16.99 -34.56 -7.13
CA ALA A 149 -16.04 -35.60 -7.44
C ALA A 149 -15.35 -36.08 -6.16
N PRO A 150 -15.35 -37.40 -5.87
CA PRO A 150 -14.60 -37.94 -4.74
C PRO A 150 -13.12 -37.57 -4.89
N ARG A 151 -12.52 -37.09 -3.80
CA ARG A 151 -11.11 -36.70 -3.74
C ARG A 151 -10.35 -37.61 -2.79
N ALA A 152 -9.11 -37.90 -3.12
CA ALA A 152 -8.21 -38.71 -2.31
C ALA A 152 -6.78 -38.20 -2.45
N TYR A 153 -5.94 -38.53 -1.47
CA TYR A 153 -4.52 -38.31 -1.57
C TYR A 153 -3.92 -39.28 -2.58
N ARG A 154 -3.30 -38.76 -3.64
CA ARG A 154 -2.45 -39.53 -4.56
C ARG A 154 -0.99 -39.14 -4.37
N THR A 155 -0.07 -40.06 -4.66
CA THR A 155 1.36 -39.73 -4.63
C THR A 155 1.67 -38.71 -5.73
N ALA A 156 2.39 -37.64 -5.35
CA ALA A 156 2.81 -36.57 -6.24
C ALA A 156 4.23 -36.84 -6.78
N LEU A 157 4.43 -36.63 -8.08
CA LEU A 157 5.73 -36.76 -8.72
C LEU A 157 6.54 -35.45 -8.61
N PRO A 158 7.88 -35.51 -8.45
CA PRO A 158 8.71 -34.30 -8.40
C PRO A 158 8.56 -33.40 -9.63
N ALA A 159 8.29 -33.98 -10.80
CA ALA A 159 8.15 -33.27 -12.06
C ALA A 159 6.84 -32.49 -12.22
N GLU A 160 5.79 -32.81 -11.46
CA GLU A 160 4.50 -32.10 -11.52
C GLU A 160 4.36 -31.00 -10.47
N LEU A 161 5.30 -30.89 -9.51
CA LEU A 161 5.18 -30.02 -8.35
C LEU A 161 4.91 -28.54 -8.71
N SER A 162 5.57 -28.02 -9.75
CA SER A 162 5.35 -26.63 -10.21
C SER A 162 3.93 -26.38 -10.71
N ARG A 163 3.19 -27.42 -11.11
CA ARG A 163 1.78 -27.34 -11.52
C ARG A 163 0.80 -27.62 -10.38
N LEU A 164 1.32 -27.94 -9.20
CA LEU A 164 0.54 -28.20 -7.99
C LEU A 164 0.57 -27.00 -7.03
N GLU A 165 1.13 -25.85 -7.43
CA GLU A 165 1.02 -24.61 -6.64
C GLU A 165 -0.47 -24.23 -6.47
N GLY A 166 -0.84 -23.89 -5.23
CA GLY A 166 -2.22 -23.74 -4.77
C GLY A 166 -2.92 -25.04 -4.33
N ALA A 167 -2.38 -26.21 -4.65
CA ALA A 167 -3.01 -27.49 -4.28
C ALA A 167 -2.72 -27.86 -2.82
N ARG A 168 -3.69 -28.52 -2.18
CA ARG A 168 -3.51 -29.09 -0.84
C ARG A 168 -2.62 -30.34 -0.92
N MET A 169 -1.55 -30.34 -0.16
CA MET A 169 -0.56 -31.40 -0.12
C MET A 169 -0.33 -31.93 1.29
N ARG A 170 0.10 -33.19 1.35
CA ARG A 170 0.57 -33.88 2.55
C ARG A 170 2.00 -34.36 2.30
N LEU A 171 2.90 -33.96 3.18
CA LEU A 171 4.29 -34.40 3.19
C LEU A 171 4.50 -35.38 4.34
N VAL A 172 5.19 -36.48 4.05
CA VAL A 172 5.72 -37.39 5.07
C VAL A 172 7.22 -37.15 5.13
N LEU A 173 7.71 -36.68 6.27
CA LEU A 173 9.11 -36.37 6.51
C LEU A 173 9.89 -37.64 6.88
N GLY A 174 11.22 -37.58 6.82
CA GLY A 174 12.10 -38.72 7.11
C GLY A 174 12.02 -39.24 8.56
N ASP A 175 11.55 -38.41 9.48
CA ASP A 175 11.26 -38.76 10.88
C ASP A 175 9.85 -39.36 11.08
N GLY A 176 9.10 -39.55 10.00
CA GLY A 176 7.72 -40.03 10.01
C GLY A 176 6.68 -38.96 10.33
N MET A 177 7.08 -37.70 10.59
CA MET A 177 6.13 -36.63 10.81
C MET A 177 5.34 -36.31 9.54
N VAL A 178 4.03 -36.13 9.71
CA VAL A 178 3.13 -35.74 8.63
C VAL A 178 2.87 -34.24 8.71
N ARG A 179 2.98 -33.55 7.58
CA ARG A 179 2.71 -32.12 7.43
C ARG A 179 1.71 -31.90 6.31
N GLU A 180 0.56 -31.30 6.64
CA GLU A 180 -0.45 -30.91 5.66
C GLU A 180 -0.46 -29.41 5.46
N GLY A 181 -0.68 -28.95 4.24
CA GLY A 181 -0.77 -27.54 3.90
C GLY A 181 -1.07 -27.32 2.43
N ASN A 182 -1.20 -26.06 2.03
CA ASN A 182 -1.29 -25.71 0.61
C ASN A 182 0.12 -25.44 0.08
N LEU A 183 0.47 -26.04 -1.04
CA LEU A 183 1.74 -25.75 -1.70
C LEU A 183 1.69 -24.34 -2.28
N ILE A 184 2.59 -23.45 -1.90
CA ILE A 184 2.60 -22.06 -2.37
C ILE A 184 3.75 -21.74 -3.33
N ALA A 185 4.85 -22.49 -3.24
CA ALA A 185 5.98 -22.33 -4.15
C ALA A 185 6.85 -23.60 -4.17
N THR A 186 7.52 -23.82 -5.29
CA THR A 186 8.46 -24.93 -5.47
C THR A 186 9.82 -24.44 -5.96
N THR A 187 10.89 -24.99 -5.41
CA THR A 187 12.26 -24.79 -5.92
C THR A 187 12.88 -26.14 -6.25
N PRO A 188 14.03 -26.18 -6.96
CA PRO A 188 14.72 -27.43 -7.23
C PRO A 188 15.11 -28.21 -5.96
N THR A 189 15.28 -27.53 -4.82
CA THR A 189 15.78 -28.11 -3.57
C THR A 189 14.77 -28.12 -2.43
N SER A 190 13.74 -27.28 -2.48
CA SER A 190 12.80 -27.05 -1.37
C SER A 190 11.35 -26.91 -1.85
N LEU A 191 10.43 -27.04 -0.90
CA LEU A 191 8.99 -26.90 -1.04
C LEU A 191 8.47 -25.94 0.03
N TYR A 192 7.60 -25.00 -0.35
CA TYR A 192 7.01 -24.06 0.60
C TYR A 192 5.53 -24.41 0.81
N LEU A 193 5.17 -24.81 2.03
CA LEU A 193 3.78 -25.12 2.39
C LEU A 193 3.22 -24.06 3.31
N GLN A 194 2.05 -23.54 2.97
CA GLN A 194 1.24 -22.68 3.83
C GLN A 194 0.38 -23.54 4.75
N GLN A 195 0.54 -23.36 6.05
CA GLN A 195 -0.19 -24.08 7.09
C GLN A 195 -0.98 -23.10 7.97
N VAL A 196 -2.12 -23.56 8.48
CA VAL A 196 -2.91 -22.77 9.45
C VAL A 196 -2.40 -23.10 10.85
N VAL A 197 -1.80 -22.13 11.52
CA VAL A 197 -1.28 -22.26 12.88
C VAL A 197 -1.83 -21.12 13.73
N MET A 198 -2.48 -21.45 14.85
CA MET A 198 -3.04 -20.46 15.80
C MET A 198 -3.92 -19.37 15.15
N GLY A 199 -4.70 -19.74 14.13
CA GLY A 199 -5.60 -18.81 13.43
C GLY A 199 -4.92 -17.91 12.37
N GLY A 200 -3.61 -18.05 12.14
CA GLY A 200 -2.88 -17.40 11.06
C GLY A 200 -2.37 -18.38 10.01
N HIS A 201 -2.00 -17.87 8.84
CA HIS A 201 -1.34 -18.64 7.79
C HIS A 201 0.17 -18.41 7.84
N VAL A 202 0.95 -19.47 7.99
CA VAL A 202 2.42 -19.41 8.02
C VAL A 202 2.98 -20.29 6.91
N ALA A 203 3.95 -19.76 6.18
CA ALA A 203 4.70 -20.50 5.16
C ALA A 203 5.91 -21.20 5.81
N PHE A 204 6.00 -22.52 5.63
CA PHE A 204 7.13 -23.33 6.09
C PHE A 204 7.90 -23.88 4.89
N GLU A 205 9.22 -23.75 4.93
CA GLU A 205 10.11 -24.37 3.95
C GLU A 205 10.48 -25.79 4.39
N TYR A 206 10.31 -26.75 3.48
CA TYR A 206 10.72 -28.14 3.64
C TYR A 206 11.72 -28.51 2.55
N ARG A 207 12.91 -28.98 2.94
CA ARG A 207 13.93 -29.41 1.97
C ARG A 207 13.53 -30.76 1.39
N ARG A 208 13.68 -30.94 0.08
CA ARG A 208 13.29 -32.19 -0.63
C ARG A 208 13.97 -33.43 -0.07
N ARG A 209 15.22 -33.32 0.38
CA ARG A 209 15.99 -34.42 0.97
C ARG A 209 15.41 -34.93 2.29
N ASP A 210 14.66 -34.10 3.01
CA ASP A 210 14.07 -34.42 4.31
C ASP A 210 12.65 -35.00 4.15
N ILE A 211 12.13 -35.05 2.91
CA ILE A 211 10.79 -35.53 2.57
C ILE A 211 10.90 -36.95 2.03
N GLN A 212 10.24 -37.88 2.70
CA GLN A 212 10.16 -39.28 2.31
C GLN A 212 9.06 -39.51 1.25
N ARG A 213 7.90 -38.86 1.41
CA ARG A 213 6.77 -39.00 0.49
C ARG A 213 6.01 -37.70 0.35
N MET A 214 5.53 -37.44 -0.87
CA MET A 214 4.66 -36.32 -1.20
C MET A 214 3.33 -36.83 -1.73
N GLU A 215 2.24 -36.34 -1.18
CA GLU A 215 0.88 -36.66 -1.60
C GLU A 215 0.11 -35.38 -1.89
N VAL A 216 -0.72 -35.40 -2.93
CA VAL A 216 -1.58 -34.27 -3.33
C VAL A 216 -3.04 -34.68 -3.24
N TRP A 217 -3.86 -33.77 -2.71
CA TRP A 217 -5.30 -33.92 -2.65
C TRP A 217 -5.91 -33.64 -4.02
N ASP A 218 -6.30 -34.69 -4.74
CA ASP A 218 -6.79 -34.60 -6.12
C ASP A 218 -8.03 -35.48 -6.31
N ARG A 219 -8.67 -35.39 -7.49
CA ARG A 219 -9.78 -36.29 -7.83
C ARG A 219 -9.31 -37.74 -7.86
N VAL A 220 -10.15 -38.66 -7.38
CA VAL A 220 -9.86 -40.10 -7.45
C VAL A 220 -9.64 -40.50 -8.91
N GLY A 221 -8.50 -41.12 -9.20
CA GLY A 221 -8.11 -41.52 -10.57
C GLY A 221 -7.46 -40.42 -11.42
N ALA A 222 -7.17 -39.23 -10.86
CA ALA A 222 -6.48 -38.18 -11.59
C ALA A 222 -5.07 -38.60 -12.02
N ALA A 223 -4.73 -38.37 -13.30
CA ALA A 223 -3.40 -38.58 -13.83
C ALA A 223 -2.41 -37.49 -13.33
N PRO A 224 -1.11 -37.79 -13.22
CA PRO A 224 -0.09 -36.80 -12.89
C PRO A 224 -0.07 -35.64 -13.89
N ARG A 225 0.08 -34.41 -13.40
CA ARG A 225 0.08 -33.18 -14.21
C ARG A 225 1.50 -32.89 -14.70
N LEU A 226 2.00 -33.71 -15.61
CA LEU A 226 3.36 -33.58 -16.13
C LEU A 226 3.47 -32.35 -17.07
N PRO A 227 4.62 -31.65 -17.09
CA PRO A 227 4.91 -30.67 -18.13
C PRO A 227 4.94 -31.34 -19.51
N PRO A 228 4.59 -30.64 -20.59
CA PRO A 228 4.79 -31.14 -21.94
C PRO A 228 6.27 -31.51 -22.13
N PRO A 229 6.59 -32.57 -22.89
CA PRO A 229 7.97 -32.89 -23.22
C PRO A 229 8.61 -31.64 -23.85
N ALA A 230 9.80 -31.27 -23.36
CA ALA A 230 10.55 -30.17 -23.93
C ALA A 230 10.72 -30.44 -25.43
N GLU A 231 10.24 -29.54 -26.28
CA GLU A 231 10.57 -29.56 -27.70
C GLU A 231 12.10 -29.53 -27.79
N VAL A 232 12.68 -30.58 -28.37
CA VAL A 232 14.10 -30.65 -28.67
C VAL A 232 14.36 -29.56 -29.70
N GLN A 233 14.84 -28.39 -29.26
CA GLN A 233 15.43 -27.43 -30.18
C GLN A 233 16.60 -28.15 -30.84
N PRO A 234 16.60 -28.30 -32.18
CA PRO A 234 17.75 -28.88 -32.87
C PRO A 234 18.99 -28.03 -32.56
N PRO A 235 20.18 -28.66 -32.44
CA PRO A 235 21.40 -27.93 -32.15
C PRO A 235 21.59 -26.83 -33.19
N SER A 236 21.74 -25.60 -32.71
CA SER A 236 22.15 -24.46 -33.52
C SER A 236 23.60 -24.70 -33.97
N ASP A 237 23.77 -25.29 -35.14
CA ASP A 237 25.04 -25.39 -35.84
C ASP A 237 25.44 -23.98 -36.34
N GLU A 238 26.05 -23.17 -35.47
CA GLU A 238 26.88 -22.04 -35.91
C GLU A 238 28.28 -22.23 -35.31
N PRO A 239 29.29 -22.60 -36.12
CA PRO A 239 30.67 -22.53 -35.68
C PRO A 239 31.15 -21.08 -35.62
N ASP A 240 31.60 -20.66 -34.44
CA ASP A 240 32.37 -19.42 -34.22
C ASP A 240 33.62 -19.41 -35.11
N VAL A 241 33.57 -18.68 -36.22
CA VAL A 241 34.77 -18.36 -37.01
C VAL A 241 35.40 -17.12 -36.40
N VAL A 242 36.34 -17.33 -35.46
CA VAL A 242 37.25 -16.31 -34.97
C VAL A 242 38.31 -16.09 -36.06
N PHE A 243 38.20 -15.00 -36.81
CA PHE A 243 39.30 -14.51 -37.65
C PHE A 243 40.32 -13.79 -36.75
N GLU A 244 41.47 -14.44 -36.55
CA GLU A 244 42.69 -13.83 -36.02
C GLU A 244 43.35 -13.04 -37.17
N ALA A 245 43.62 -11.75 -36.97
CA ALA A 245 44.29 -10.89 -37.93
C ALA A 245 45.71 -10.57 -37.45
N ASP A 246 46.70 -10.99 -38.24
CA ASP A 246 48.08 -10.49 -38.23
C ASP A 246 48.18 -9.16 -39.00
#